data_AF-A0A1N7Q6U0-F1
#
_entry.id   AF-A0A1N7Q6U0-F1
#
_cell.length_a   1.000
_cell.length_b   1.000
_cell.length_c   1.000
_cell.angle_alpha   90.00
_cell.angle_beta   90.00
_cell.angle_gamma   90.00
#
_symmetry.space_group_name_H-M   'P 1'
#
loop_
_entity.id
_entity.type
_entity.pdbx_description
1 polymer ?
#
loop_
_entity_poly.entity_id
_entity_poly.type
_entity_poly.pdbx_seq_one_letter_code
_entity_poly.pdbx_strand_id
1 'polypeptide(L)'
;MKLENFKELWEKDHQELPEISLEKQNEIHSPLEMIRINMKTEFWLMILTLPMLLIGFPFATEDFNVKTISILVAVLTLGIIIYFYSRFIKLYKMLKKTSINTNYDLFNLKTQLLVSKEIYISYYISYIPLAFVSSLEQIDFQFNMDYHFAVFVVSFLIAIFVLFILIKYWIYYMYGKYIEDVICLVDELNGVEVEMKQRKNRDKTWFERFRKYFIKKFGIKGNILNTVLWFASAYVFIIVFLTIVLLVVILIGAKLDFIDLHILQKALNKGN
;
A
#
# COMPACT_ATOMS: atom_id res chain seq x y z
N MET A 1 -38.42 35.78 -20.11
CA MET A 1 -38.31 34.30 -20.12
C MET A 1 -39.60 33.75 -19.53
N LYS A 2 -40.36 32.91 -20.26
CA LYS A 2 -41.68 32.43 -19.83
C LYS A 2 -41.55 31.24 -18.88
N LEU A 3 -42.49 31.09 -17.95
CA LEU A 3 -42.56 30.00 -16.97
C LEU A 3 -42.61 28.61 -17.65
N GLU A 4 -43.15 28.56 -18.86
CA GLU A 4 -43.18 27.39 -19.74
C GLU A 4 -41.76 26.91 -20.10
N ASN A 5 -40.81 27.82 -20.37
CA ASN A 5 -39.43 27.44 -20.65
C ASN A 5 -38.74 26.82 -19.41
N PHE A 6 -39.11 27.25 -18.21
CA PHE A 6 -38.60 26.65 -16.97
C PHE A 6 -39.18 25.26 -16.74
N LYS A 7 -40.47 25.06 -17.04
CA LYS A 7 -41.10 23.75 -16.97
C LYS A 7 -40.50 22.78 -18.00
N GLU A 8 -40.25 23.27 -19.20
CA GLU A 8 -39.64 22.48 -20.29
C GLU A 8 -38.18 22.13 -19.98
N LEU A 9 -37.40 23.06 -19.40
CA LEU A 9 -36.05 22.80 -18.90
C LEU A 9 -36.05 21.83 -17.71
N TRP A 10 -37.01 21.95 -16.79
CA TRP A 10 -37.17 21.07 -15.64
C TRP A 10 -37.60 19.65 -16.04
N GLU A 11 -38.50 19.51 -17.01
CA GLU A 11 -38.88 18.22 -17.60
C GLU A 11 -37.74 17.60 -18.41
N LYS A 12 -36.89 18.42 -19.06
CA LYS A 12 -35.64 17.96 -19.69
C LYS A 12 -34.58 17.48 -18.70
N ASP A 13 -34.50 18.12 -17.53
CA ASP A 13 -33.62 17.69 -16.42
C ASP A 13 -34.19 16.46 -15.67
N HIS A 14 -35.50 16.17 -15.83
CA HIS A 14 -36.18 14.98 -15.32
C HIS A 14 -36.29 13.85 -16.35
N GLN A 15 -35.71 14.01 -17.56
CA GLN A 15 -35.38 12.85 -18.38
C GLN A 15 -34.34 12.05 -17.62
N GLU A 16 -34.79 10.90 -17.13
CA GLU A 16 -34.01 9.87 -16.44
C GLU A 16 -32.55 9.91 -16.87
N LEU A 17 -31.67 10.32 -15.95
CA LEU A 17 -30.22 10.20 -16.10
C LEU A 17 -29.96 8.87 -16.78
N PRO A 18 -29.26 8.82 -17.93
CA PRO A 18 -29.29 7.67 -18.82
C PRO A 18 -28.99 6.41 -18.01
N GLU A 19 -30.01 5.56 -17.86
CA GLU A 19 -29.89 4.35 -17.08
C GLU A 19 -28.83 3.46 -17.74
N ILE A 20 -27.82 3.13 -16.95
CA ILE A 20 -26.70 2.30 -17.43
C ILE A 20 -27.24 0.90 -17.64
N SER A 21 -26.93 0.30 -18.80
CA SER A 21 -27.35 -1.07 -19.08
C SER A 21 -26.87 -2.03 -18.00
N LEU A 22 -27.71 -3.00 -17.62
CA LEU A 22 -27.41 -3.99 -16.58
C LEU A 22 -26.09 -4.75 -16.85
N GLU A 23 -25.74 -4.94 -18.12
CA GLU A 23 -24.49 -5.56 -18.54
C GLU A 23 -23.27 -4.71 -18.18
N LYS A 24 -23.32 -3.39 -18.41
CA LYS A 24 -22.27 -2.45 -18.02
C LYS A 24 -22.20 -2.25 -16.50
N GLN A 25 -23.32 -2.32 -15.79
CA GLN A 25 -23.32 -2.35 -14.32
C GLN A 25 -22.57 -3.59 -13.79
N ASN A 26 -22.82 -4.77 -14.38
CA ASN A 26 -22.11 -6.01 -14.02
C ASN A 26 -20.60 -5.94 -14.33
N GLU A 27 -20.20 -5.29 -15.43
CA GLU A 27 -18.79 -5.07 -15.76
C GLU A 27 -18.07 -4.20 -14.72
N ILE A 28 -18.73 -3.19 -14.16
CA ILE A 28 -18.16 -2.33 -13.10
C ILE A 28 -18.15 -3.04 -11.74
N HIS A 29 -19.12 -3.91 -11.46
CA HIS A 29 -19.16 -4.66 -10.21
C HIS A 29 -17.95 -5.58 -10.04
N SER A 30 -17.40 -6.15 -11.11
CA SER A 30 -16.24 -7.03 -11.06
C SER A 30 -14.95 -6.37 -10.49
N PRO A 31 -14.44 -5.25 -11.01
CA PRO A 31 -13.28 -4.56 -10.45
C PRO A 31 -13.55 -4.00 -9.05
N LEU A 32 -14.77 -3.54 -8.76
CA LEU A 32 -15.14 -3.10 -7.41
C LEU A 32 -15.12 -4.25 -6.39
N GLU A 33 -15.57 -5.44 -6.79
CA GLU A 33 -15.51 -6.63 -5.96
C GLU A 33 -14.06 -7.04 -5.68
N MET A 34 -13.18 -6.97 -6.68
CA MET A 34 -11.76 -7.21 -6.49
C MET A 34 -11.12 -6.23 -5.50
N ILE A 35 -11.43 -4.93 -5.62
CA ILE A 35 -10.99 -3.91 -4.64
C ILE A 35 -11.46 -4.30 -3.23
N ARG A 36 -12.71 -4.73 -3.07
CA ARG A 36 -13.27 -5.14 -1.78
C ARG A 36 -12.61 -6.38 -1.20
N ILE A 37 -12.33 -7.38 -2.03
CA ILE A 37 -11.62 -8.61 -1.62
C ILE A 37 -10.22 -8.23 -1.14
N ASN A 38 -9.50 -7.39 -1.90
CA ASN A 38 -8.17 -6.93 -1.56
C ASN A 38 -8.14 -6.17 -0.23
N MET A 39 -9.07 -5.24 0.00
CA MET A 39 -9.21 -4.54 1.30
C MET A 39 -9.43 -5.51 2.45
N LYS A 40 -10.29 -6.52 2.26
CA LYS A 40 -10.56 -7.52 3.29
C LYS A 40 -9.32 -8.37 3.57
N THR A 41 -8.59 -8.79 2.55
CA THR A 41 -7.35 -9.55 2.70
C THR A 41 -6.30 -8.75 3.46
N GLU A 42 -6.11 -7.48 3.12
CA GLU A 42 -5.16 -6.61 3.81
C GLU A 42 -5.53 -6.36 5.27
N PHE A 43 -6.82 -6.23 5.58
CA PHE A 43 -7.26 -6.14 6.97
C PHE A 43 -6.84 -7.37 7.79
N TRP A 44 -7.04 -8.57 7.24
CA TRP A 44 -6.64 -9.81 7.91
C TRP A 44 -5.12 -9.94 8.02
N LEU A 45 -4.38 -9.56 6.97
CA LEU A 45 -2.92 -9.50 7.02
C LEU A 45 -2.44 -8.53 8.10
N MET A 46 -3.03 -7.34 8.18
CA MET A 46 -2.72 -6.35 9.20
C MET A 46 -3.01 -6.88 10.61
N ILE A 47 -4.16 -7.52 10.84
CA ILE A 47 -4.48 -8.14 12.15
C ILE A 47 -3.43 -9.20 12.51
N LEU A 48 -2.96 -9.98 11.54
CA LEU A 48 -1.96 -11.01 11.78
C LEU A 48 -0.57 -10.43 12.08
N THR A 49 -0.16 -9.39 11.35
CA THR A 49 1.18 -8.80 11.47
C THR A 49 1.30 -7.76 12.59
N LEU A 50 0.20 -7.10 12.96
CA LEU A 50 0.20 -6.02 13.95
C LEU A 50 0.69 -6.45 15.34
N PRO A 51 0.26 -7.61 15.90
CA PRO A 51 0.79 -8.10 17.17
C PRO A 51 2.30 -8.35 17.12
N MET A 52 2.82 -8.83 15.99
CA MET A 52 4.26 -9.06 15.82
C MET A 52 5.05 -7.76 15.92
N LEU A 53 4.53 -6.66 15.34
CA LEU A 53 5.12 -5.33 15.44
C LEU A 53 5.00 -4.73 16.86
N LEU A 54 3.83 -4.87 17.51
CA LEU A 54 3.55 -4.21 18.79
C LEU A 54 4.11 -4.92 20.01
N ILE A 55 4.27 -6.25 19.96
CA ILE A 55 4.78 -7.04 21.10
C ILE A 55 6.30 -7.17 21.02
N GLY A 56 6.88 -7.28 19.82
CA GLY A 56 8.32 -7.45 19.65
C GLY A 56 9.16 -6.23 20.00
N PHE A 57 8.61 -5.01 19.86
CA PHE A 57 9.41 -3.78 19.91
C PHE A 57 9.56 -3.16 21.33
N PRO A 58 8.48 -2.85 22.08
CA PRO A 58 8.59 -2.16 23.37
C PRO A 58 8.98 -3.05 24.55
N PHE A 59 9.02 -4.38 24.38
CA PHE A 59 9.34 -5.33 25.45
C PHE A 59 10.69 -6.03 25.28
N ALA A 60 11.46 -5.68 24.23
CA ALA A 60 12.75 -6.31 23.96
C ALA A 60 13.92 -5.71 24.75
N THR A 61 13.74 -4.56 25.40
CA THR A 61 14.80 -3.83 26.11
C THR A 61 14.44 -3.56 27.57
N GLU A 62 15.44 -3.64 28.45
CA GLU A 62 15.34 -3.29 29.87
C GLU A 62 15.58 -1.79 30.13
N ASP A 63 16.11 -1.05 29.14
CA ASP A 63 16.34 0.39 29.27
C ASP A 63 15.01 1.15 29.31
N PHE A 64 14.80 1.89 30.40
CA PHE A 64 13.59 2.68 30.64
C PHE A 64 13.33 3.76 29.59
N ASN A 65 14.38 4.42 29.10
CA ASN A 65 14.25 5.49 28.10
C ASN A 65 13.82 4.90 26.76
N VAL A 66 14.52 3.85 26.31
CA VAL A 66 14.20 3.16 25.05
C VAL A 66 12.78 2.61 25.11
N LYS A 67 12.42 1.93 26.20
CA LYS A 67 11.06 1.40 26.43
C LYS A 67 9.98 2.48 26.36
N THR A 68 10.22 3.66 26.93
CA THR A 68 9.27 4.78 26.89
C THR A 68 9.05 5.28 25.46
N ILE A 69 10.12 5.44 24.69
CA ILE A 69 10.03 5.87 23.28
C ILE A 69 9.33 4.79 22.45
N SER A 70 9.68 3.51 22.63
CA SER A 70 9.03 2.39 21.93
C SER A 70 7.53 2.31 22.21
N ILE A 71 7.10 2.55 23.46
CA ILE A 71 5.67 2.62 23.82
C ILE A 71 4.98 3.79 23.11
N LEU A 72 5.61 4.97 23.06
CA LEU A 72 5.06 6.13 22.37
C LEU A 72 4.91 5.87 20.86
N VAL A 73 5.92 5.26 20.23
CA VAL A 73 5.87 4.84 18.82
C VAL A 73 4.74 3.83 18.59
N ALA A 74 4.54 2.87 19.49
CA ALA A 74 3.46 1.89 19.41
C ALA A 74 2.06 2.57 19.50
N VAL A 75 1.89 3.54 20.40
CA VAL A 75 0.64 4.31 20.54
C VAL A 75 0.37 5.13 19.28
N LEU A 76 1.37 5.83 18.74
CA LEU A 76 1.24 6.59 17.50
C LEU A 76 0.90 5.67 16.31
N THR A 77 1.55 4.51 16.23
CA THR A 77 1.27 3.49 15.22
C THR A 77 -0.19 3.05 15.28
N LEU A 78 -0.71 2.74 16.47
CA LEU A 78 -2.12 2.39 16.67
C LEU A 78 -3.06 3.53 16.24
N GLY A 79 -2.73 4.78 16.59
CA GLY A 79 -3.51 5.95 16.17
C GLY A 79 -3.59 6.11 14.65
N ILE A 80 -2.47 5.96 13.96
CA ILE A 80 -2.39 5.98 12.49
C ILE A 80 -3.24 4.87 11.90
N ILE A 81 -3.11 3.63 12.39
CA ILE A 81 -3.90 2.50 11.92
C ILE A 81 -5.39 2.78 12.07
N ILE A 82 -5.83 3.21 13.25
CA ILE A 82 -7.24 3.50 13.52
C ILE A 82 -7.75 4.58 12.57
N TYR A 83 -7.01 5.67 12.42
CA TYR A 83 -7.40 6.79 11.54
C TYR A 83 -7.55 6.35 10.08
N PHE A 84 -6.51 5.76 9.50
CA PHE A 84 -6.54 5.37 8.09
C PHE A 84 -7.52 4.23 7.84
N TYR A 85 -7.60 3.25 8.74
CA TYR A 85 -8.54 2.14 8.60
C TYR A 85 -10.00 2.58 8.70
N SER A 86 -10.31 3.62 9.50
CA SER A 86 -11.64 4.22 9.53
C SER A 86 -12.08 4.75 8.16
N ARG A 87 -11.14 5.33 7.38
CA ARG A 87 -11.37 5.79 6.01
C ARG A 87 -11.60 4.62 5.06
N PHE A 88 -10.84 3.54 5.18
CA PHE A 88 -11.06 2.31 4.42
C PHE A 88 -12.43 1.68 4.67
N ILE A 89 -12.88 1.63 5.93
CA ILE A 89 -14.22 1.12 6.26
C ILE A 89 -15.30 1.98 5.61
N LYS A 90 -15.15 3.31 5.61
CA LYS A 90 -16.11 4.23 4.98
C LYS A 90 -16.24 3.94 3.48
N LEU A 91 -15.11 3.79 2.79
CA LEU A 91 -15.07 3.42 1.38
C LEU A 91 -15.69 2.05 1.13
N TYR A 92 -15.31 1.03 1.91
CA TYR A 92 -15.85 -0.32 1.79
C TYR A 92 -17.38 -0.34 1.94
N LYS A 93 -17.92 0.41 2.92
CA LYS A 93 -19.37 0.56 3.12
C LYS A 93 -20.02 1.27 1.93
N MET A 94 -19.37 2.28 1.33
CA MET A 94 -19.88 2.93 0.13
C MET A 94 -19.93 1.94 -1.04
N LEU A 95 -18.81 1.26 -1.34
CA LEU A 95 -18.71 0.27 -2.43
C LEU A 95 -19.72 -0.89 -2.30
N LYS A 96 -20.23 -1.16 -1.10
CA LYS A 96 -21.28 -2.14 -0.86
C LYS A 96 -22.70 -1.59 -1.12
N LYS A 97 -22.92 -0.29 -0.89
CA LYS A 97 -24.23 0.36 -0.96
C LYS A 97 -24.53 1.02 -2.30
N THR A 98 -23.51 1.42 -3.05
CA THR A 98 -23.70 2.15 -4.31
C THR A 98 -24.36 1.26 -5.36
N SER A 99 -25.64 1.50 -5.62
CA SER A 99 -26.30 1.13 -6.87
C SER A 99 -25.85 2.12 -7.94
N ILE A 100 -25.22 1.63 -9.00
CA ILE A 100 -24.67 2.46 -10.08
C ILE A 100 -25.82 2.79 -11.04
N ASN A 101 -26.77 3.61 -10.57
CA ASN A 101 -28.01 3.86 -11.31
C ASN A 101 -27.91 5.13 -12.16
N THR A 102 -27.06 6.09 -11.78
CA THR A 102 -26.97 7.38 -12.45
C THR A 102 -25.52 7.77 -12.78
N ASN A 103 -25.33 8.61 -13.80
CA ASN A 103 -24.02 9.21 -14.13
C ASN A 103 -23.38 9.97 -12.96
N TYR A 104 -24.18 10.58 -12.09
CA TYR A 104 -23.71 11.23 -10.87
C TYR A 104 -23.08 10.22 -9.89
N ASP A 105 -23.66 9.03 -9.77
CA ASP A 105 -23.11 7.96 -8.93
C ASP A 105 -21.77 7.46 -9.44
N LEU A 106 -21.56 7.36 -10.76
CA LEU A 106 -20.24 7.02 -11.33
C LEU A 106 -19.21 8.11 -11.10
N PHE A 107 -19.58 9.37 -11.29
CA PHE A 107 -18.66 10.48 -11.07
C PHE A 107 -18.23 10.57 -9.60
N ASN A 108 -19.18 10.41 -8.69
CA ASN A 108 -18.91 10.34 -7.26
C ASN A 108 -18.00 9.13 -6.95
N LEU A 109 -18.34 7.92 -7.43
CA LEU A 109 -17.52 6.72 -7.27
C LEU A 109 -16.08 6.93 -7.76
N LYS A 110 -15.89 7.47 -8.97
CA LYS A 110 -14.57 7.81 -9.55
C LYS A 110 -13.79 8.73 -8.61
N THR A 111 -14.41 9.82 -8.16
CA THR A 111 -13.79 10.78 -7.25
C THR A 111 -13.39 10.13 -5.92
N GLN A 112 -14.28 9.34 -5.32
CA GLN A 112 -14.00 8.67 -4.04
C GLN A 112 -12.88 7.63 -4.15
N LEU A 113 -12.82 6.88 -5.25
CA LEU A 113 -11.74 5.91 -5.49
C LEU A 113 -10.39 6.60 -5.64
N LEU A 114 -10.32 7.71 -6.36
CA LEU A 114 -9.09 8.50 -6.52
C LEU A 114 -8.62 9.08 -5.18
N VAL A 115 -9.51 9.71 -4.41
CA VAL A 115 -9.18 10.22 -3.06
C VAL A 115 -8.70 9.09 -2.16
N SER A 116 -9.34 7.93 -2.23
CA SER A 116 -8.97 6.79 -1.39
C SER A 116 -7.62 6.18 -1.76
N LYS A 117 -7.26 6.18 -3.04
CA LYS A 117 -5.92 5.79 -3.50
C LYS A 117 -4.85 6.69 -2.87
N GLU A 118 -5.05 8.00 -2.83
CA GLU A 118 -4.11 8.94 -2.20
C GLU A 118 -4.05 8.79 -0.68
N ILE A 119 -5.19 8.54 -0.02
CA ILE A 119 -5.23 8.21 1.42
C ILE A 119 -4.43 6.94 1.71
N TYR A 120 -4.49 5.94 0.82
CA TYR A 120 -3.72 4.71 0.97
C TYR A 120 -2.21 4.93 0.81
N ILE A 121 -1.79 5.75 -0.16
CA ILE A 121 -0.38 6.15 -0.30
C ILE A 121 0.09 6.86 0.98
N SER A 122 -0.73 7.79 1.48
CA SER A 122 -0.45 8.55 2.70
C SER A 122 -0.30 7.64 3.92
N TYR A 123 -1.11 6.58 4.03
CA TYR A 123 -1.00 5.59 5.09
C TYR A 123 0.40 4.97 5.16
N TYR A 124 0.95 4.51 4.03
CA TYR A 124 2.29 3.93 3.99
C TYR A 124 3.39 4.95 4.26
N ILE A 125 3.29 6.16 3.71
CA ILE A 125 4.26 7.23 3.94
C ILE A 125 4.30 7.61 5.43
N SER A 126 3.16 7.57 6.13
CA SER A 126 3.07 7.90 7.55
C SER A 126 3.91 6.98 8.46
N TYR A 127 4.27 5.77 7.99
CA TYR A 127 5.14 4.87 8.74
C TYR A 127 6.63 5.20 8.62
N ILE A 128 7.05 5.98 7.62
CA ILE A 128 8.48 6.28 7.40
C ILE A 128 9.10 6.98 8.62
N PRO A 129 8.51 8.04 9.19
CA PRO A 129 9.06 8.68 10.39
C PRO A 129 9.08 7.75 11.60
N LEU A 130 8.09 6.87 11.75
CA LEU A 130 8.05 5.90 12.85
C LEU A 130 9.15 4.86 12.72
N ALA A 131 9.35 4.32 11.52
CA ALA A 131 10.43 3.39 11.24
C ALA A 131 11.81 4.02 11.48
N PHE A 132 11.98 5.31 11.16
CA PHE A 132 13.19 6.05 11.45
C PHE A 132 13.49 6.11 12.95
N VAL A 133 12.53 6.56 13.76
CA VAL A 133 12.68 6.63 15.23
C VAL A 133 12.96 5.25 15.80
N SER A 134 12.20 4.22 15.39
CA SER A 134 12.41 2.84 15.83
C SER A 134 13.78 2.26 15.48
N SER A 135 14.38 2.71 14.38
CA SER A 135 15.72 2.28 13.97
C SER A 135 16.83 2.98 14.75
N LEU A 136 16.62 4.24 15.17
CA LEU A 136 17.56 4.96 16.03
C LEU A 136 17.63 4.37 17.44
N GLU A 137 16.51 3.90 17.98
CA GLU A 137 16.44 3.25 19.29
C GLU A 137 17.32 1.98 19.41
N GLN A 138 17.53 1.26 18.30
CA GLN A 138 18.31 0.03 18.28
C GLN A 138 19.81 0.25 18.11
N ILE A 139 20.23 1.46 17.74
CA ILE A 139 21.62 1.77 17.48
C ILE A 139 22.23 2.29 18.76
N ASP A 140 23.01 1.44 19.42
CA ASP A 140 23.86 1.87 20.52
C ASP A 140 25.06 2.63 19.94
N PHE A 141 25.00 3.96 19.95
CA PHE A 141 26.01 4.84 19.35
C PHE A 141 27.33 4.92 20.16
N GLN A 142 27.66 3.89 20.95
CA GLN A 142 28.80 3.90 21.88
C GLN A 142 30.18 3.90 21.22
N PHE A 143 30.31 3.56 19.93
CA PHE A 143 31.57 3.60 19.20
C PHE A 143 31.46 4.47 17.94
N ASN A 144 32.41 5.41 17.77
CA ASN A 144 32.63 6.28 16.61
C ASN A 144 31.34 6.80 15.92
N MET A 145 30.67 7.73 16.59
CA MET A 145 29.40 8.38 16.19
C MET A 145 29.32 8.71 14.70
N ASP A 146 30.34 9.35 14.13
CA ASP A 146 30.30 9.85 12.75
C ASP A 146 30.23 8.71 11.72
N TYR A 147 30.95 7.61 11.98
CA TYR A 147 31.03 6.48 11.05
C TYR A 147 29.76 5.64 11.06
N HIS A 148 29.28 5.28 12.25
CA HIS A 148 28.06 4.48 12.40
C HIS A 148 26.81 5.25 11.96
N PHE A 149 26.79 6.57 12.18
CA PHE A 149 25.71 7.41 11.70
C PHE A 149 25.66 7.50 10.17
N ALA A 150 26.80 7.68 9.49
CA ALA A 150 26.84 7.74 8.03
C ALA A 150 26.37 6.43 7.36
N VAL A 151 26.84 5.28 7.86
CA VAL A 151 26.42 3.96 7.37
C VAL A 151 24.92 3.74 7.60
N PHE A 152 24.43 4.13 8.78
CA PHE A 152 23.01 4.07 9.09
C PHE A 152 22.17 4.93 8.13
N VAL A 153 22.52 6.20 7.94
CA VAL A 153 21.76 7.11 7.06
C VAL A 153 21.74 6.58 5.62
N VAL A 154 22.87 6.13 5.08
CA VAL A 154 22.95 5.60 3.71
C VAL A 154 22.11 4.32 3.56
N SER A 155 22.22 3.38 4.49
CA SER A 155 21.44 2.13 4.45
C SER A 155 19.94 2.38 4.64
N PHE A 156 19.57 3.31 5.51
CA PHE A 156 18.18 3.73 5.74
C PHE A 156 17.57 4.40 4.50
N LEU A 157 18.32 5.26 3.80
CA LEU A 157 17.87 5.88 2.54
C LEU A 157 17.65 4.84 1.44
N ILE A 158 18.56 3.86 1.32
CA ILE A 158 18.38 2.74 0.38
C ILE A 158 17.13 1.93 0.75
N ALA A 159 16.91 1.66 2.04
CA ALA A 159 15.73 0.95 2.52
C ALA A 159 14.43 1.69 2.17
N ILE A 160 14.36 3.01 2.40
CA ILE A 160 13.21 3.84 2.00
C ILE A 160 12.98 3.76 0.49
N PHE A 161 14.03 3.85 -0.31
CA PHE A 161 13.91 3.82 -1.77
C PHE A 161 13.32 2.49 -2.26
N VAL A 162 13.79 1.36 -1.73
CA VAL A 162 13.26 0.03 -2.05
C VAL A 162 11.80 -0.10 -1.58
N LEU A 163 11.50 0.34 -0.36
CA LEU A 163 10.13 0.34 0.16
C LEU A 163 9.19 1.18 -0.72
N PHE A 164 9.63 2.35 -1.16
CA PHE A 164 8.84 3.21 -2.05
C PHE A 164 8.47 2.51 -3.37
N ILE A 165 9.44 1.83 -4.00
CA ILE A 165 9.19 1.06 -5.22
C ILE A 165 8.19 -0.07 -4.97
N LEU A 166 8.36 -0.82 -3.88
CA LEU A 166 7.50 -1.94 -3.52
C LEU A 166 6.08 -1.50 -3.17
N ILE A 167 5.93 -0.42 -2.39
CA ILE A 167 4.64 0.17 -2.05
C ILE A 167 3.95 0.65 -3.33
N LYS A 168 4.64 1.38 -4.20
CA LYS A 168 4.06 1.84 -5.47
C LYS A 168 3.58 0.67 -6.33
N TYR A 169 4.38 -0.39 -6.41
CA TYR A 169 4.01 -1.62 -7.11
C TYR A 169 2.78 -2.29 -6.47
N TRP A 170 2.78 -2.44 -5.14
CA TRP A 170 1.68 -3.02 -4.37
C TRP A 170 0.36 -2.25 -4.58
N ILE A 171 0.40 -0.93 -4.41
CA ILE A 171 -0.77 -0.05 -4.59
C ILE A 171 -1.33 -0.16 -6.00
N TYR A 172 -0.46 -0.18 -7.02
CA TYR A 172 -0.89 -0.33 -8.40
C TYR A 172 -1.66 -1.64 -8.63
N TYR A 173 -1.15 -2.77 -8.15
CA TYR A 173 -1.79 -4.07 -8.39
C TYR A 173 -2.99 -4.37 -7.51
N MET A 174 -2.98 -3.88 -6.26
CA MET A 174 -4.08 -4.11 -5.33
C MET A 174 -5.26 -3.18 -5.59
N TYR A 175 -5.01 -1.95 -6.05
CA TYR A 175 -6.04 -0.92 -6.19
C TYR A 175 -5.97 -0.20 -7.52
N GLY A 176 -4.81 0.35 -7.88
CA GLY A 176 -4.63 1.26 -9.02
C GLY A 176 -5.20 0.72 -10.33
N LYS A 177 -4.87 -0.53 -10.68
CA LYS A 177 -5.36 -1.20 -11.88
C LYS A 177 -6.89 -1.29 -11.93
N TYR A 178 -7.52 -1.71 -10.83
CA TYR A 178 -8.97 -1.85 -10.76
C TYR A 178 -9.68 -0.50 -10.74
N ILE A 179 -9.08 0.50 -10.09
CA ILE A 179 -9.56 1.89 -10.12
C ILE A 179 -9.50 2.42 -11.55
N GLU A 180 -8.40 2.18 -12.28
CA GLU A 180 -8.28 2.53 -13.70
C GLU A 180 -9.29 1.79 -14.56
N ASP A 181 -9.58 0.51 -14.28
CA ASP A 181 -10.61 -0.26 -14.99
C ASP A 181 -12.00 0.35 -14.75
N VAL A 182 -12.33 0.76 -13.52
CA VAL A 182 -13.57 1.47 -13.19
C VAL A 182 -13.62 2.82 -13.91
N ILE A 183 -12.54 3.61 -13.89
CA ILE A 183 -12.47 4.91 -14.56
C ILE A 183 -12.68 4.75 -16.07
N CYS A 184 -12.03 3.77 -16.69
CA CYS A 184 -12.19 3.48 -18.12
C CYS A 184 -13.64 3.13 -18.47
N LEU A 185 -14.30 2.31 -17.65
CA LEU A 185 -15.71 1.96 -17.85
C LEU A 185 -16.63 3.18 -17.66
N VAL A 186 -16.33 4.04 -16.68
CA VAL A 186 -17.05 5.30 -16.45
C VAL A 186 -16.89 6.25 -17.64
N ASP A 187 -15.68 6.37 -18.18
CA ASP A 187 -15.38 7.28 -19.29
C ASP A 187 -15.99 6.76 -20.61
N GLU A 188 -15.98 5.44 -20.84
CA GLU A 188 -16.69 4.79 -21.96
C GLU A 188 -18.20 5.06 -21.91
N LEU A 189 -18.82 4.96 -20.73
CA LEU A 189 -20.24 5.26 -20.52
C LEU A 189 -20.60 6.73 -20.76
N ASN A 190 -19.66 7.64 -20.55
CA ASN A 190 -19.82 9.07 -20.85
C ASN A 190 -19.47 9.43 -22.31
N GLY A 191 -19.21 8.43 -23.17
CA GLY A 191 -18.90 8.65 -24.59
C GLY A 191 -17.50 9.21 -24.85
N VAL A 192 -16.58 9.10 -23.88
CA VAL A 192 -15.18 9.49 -24.07
C VAL A 192 -14.45 8.34 -24.76
N GLU A 193 -13.82 8.60 -25.92
CA GLU A 193 -12.99 7.61 -26.60
C GLU A 193 -11.77 7.25 -25.73
N VAL A 194 -11.76 6.05 -25.15
CA VAL A 194 -10.64 5.57 -24.35
C VAL A 194 -9.71 4.70 -25.21
N GLU A 195 -8.43 5.04 -25.26
CA GLU A 195 -7.42 4.24 -25.95
C GLU A 195 -7.31 2.82 -25.35
N MET A 196 -7.93 1.81 -25.99
CA MET A 196 -7.85 0.38 -25.61
C MET A 196 -6.41 -0.16 -25.49
N LYS A 197 -5.42 0.55 -26.03
CA LYS A 197 -3.99 0.20 -26.01
C LYS A 197 -3.44 0.05 -24.60
N GLN A 198 -3.96 0.81 -23.61
CA GLN A 198 -3.55 0.67 -22.21
C GLN A 198 -3.98 -0.66 -21.57
N ARG A 199 -5.12 -1.23 -21.97
CA ARG A 199 -5.68 -2.47 -21.36
C ARG A 199 -4.82 -3.69 -21.67
N LYS A 200 -4.26 -3.78 -22.89
CA LYS A 200 -3.58 -4.98 -23.42
C LYS A 200 -2.16 -5.19 -22.87
N ASN A 201 -1.47 -4.14 -22.40
CA ASN A 201 -0.09 -4.25 -21.92
C ASN A 201 0.01 -4.59 -20.42
N ARG A 202 -1.11 -4.56 -19.67
CA ARG A 202 -1.17 -4.80 -18.21
C ARG A 202 -0.95 -6.25 -17.79
N ASP A 203 -1.04 -7.20 -18.74
CA ASP A 203 -1.02 -8.64 -18.46
C ASP A 203 0.37 -9.29 -18.46
N LYS A 204 1.44 -8.50 -18.65
CA LYS A 204 2.79 -9.05 -18.85
C LYS A 204 3.58 -9.31 -17.56
N THR A 205 3.18 -8.74 -16.43
CA THR A 205 3.99 -8.81 -15.21
C THR A 205 3.86 -10.14 -14.49
N TRP A 206 4.88 -10.47 -13.70
CA TRP A 206 4.97 -11.72 -12.94
C TRP A 206 3.82 -11.88 -11.96
N PHE A 207 3.40 -10.80 -11.28
CA PHE A 207 2.25 -10.80 -10.37
C PHE A 207 0.97 -11.26 -11.08
N GLU A 208 0.72 -10.76 -12.29
CA GLU A 208 -0.47 -11.09 -13.08
C GLU A 208 -0.48 -12.52 -13.59
N ARG A 209 0.68 -13.03 -14.04
CA ARG A 209 0.82 -14.42 -14.47
C ARG A 209 0.52 -15.40 -13.35
N PHE A 210 1.11 -15.15 -12.17
CA PHE A 210 0.85 -15.97 -10.98
C PHE A 210 -0.60 -15.86 -10.52
N ARG A 211 -1.15 -14.64 -10.47
CA ARG A 211 -2.56 -14.42 -10.13
C ARG A 211 -3.50 -15.20 -11.06
N LYS A 212 -3.30 -15.13 -12.38
CA LYS A 212 -4.11 -15.89 -13.35
C LYS A 212 -4.02 -17.39 -13.11
N TYR A 213 -2.84 -17.92 -12.83
CA TYR A 213 -2.65 -19.33 -12.49
C TYR A 213 -3.43 -19.72 -11.23
N PHE A 214 -3.30 -18.95 -10.15
CA PHE A 214 -4.00 -19.24 -8.89
C PHE A 214 -5.51 -19.08 -9.00
N ILE A 215 -6.01 -18.06 -9.71
CA ILE A 215 -7.44 -17.89 -9.96
C ILE A 215 -7.99 -19.04 -10.80
N LYS A 216 -7.28 -19.48 -11.85
CA LYS A 216 -7.70 -20.63 -12.66
C LYS A 216 -7.82 -21.91 -11.82
N LYS A 217 -6.93 -22.10 -10.83
CA LYS A 217 -6.87 -23.32 -10.01
C LYS A 217 -7.80 -23.29 -8.79
N PHE A 218 -8.00 -22.13 -8.16
CA PHE A 218 -8.68 -22.01 -6.86
C PHE A 218 -9.76 -20.91 -6.81
N GLY A 219 -10.10 -20.29 -7.94
CA GLY A 219 -11.07 -19.21 -8.03
C GLY A 219 -10.66 -17.97 -7.22
N ILE A 220 -11.63 -17.33 -6.56
CA ILE A 220 -11.41 -16.13 -5.73
C ILE A 220 -10.41 -16.39 -4.59
N LYS A 221 -10.44 -17.59 -3.99
CA LYS A 221 -9.47 -17.98 -2.95
C LYS A 221 -8.03 -18.01 -3.49
N GLY A 222 -7.86 -18.28 -4.78
CA GLY A 222 -6.58 -18.19 -5.46
C GLY A 222 -6.01 -16.77 -5.50
N ASN A 223 -6.85 -15.75 -5.69
CA ASN A 223 -6.39 -14.35 -5.63
C ASN A 223 -5.86 -14.03 -4.23
N ILE A 224 -6.59 -14.42 -3.18
CA ILE A 224 -6.18 -14.22 -1.78
C ILE A 224 -4.83 -14.91 -1.52
N LEU A 225 -4.69 -16.18 -1.93
CA LEU A 225 -3.44 -16.93 -1.76
C LEU A 225 -2.26 -16.27 -2.50
N ASN A 226 -2.48 -15.83 -3.74
CA ASN A 226 -1.46 -15.11 -4.51
C ASN A 226 -1.02 -13.83 -3.79
N THR A 227 -1.96 -13.04 -3.27
CA THR A 227 -1.67 -11.81 -2.52
C THR A 227 -0.84 -12.10 -1.26
N VAL A 228 -1.22 -13.12 -0.48
CA VAL A 228 -0.48 -13.52 0.73
C VAL A 228 0.94 -13.98 0.39
N LEU A 229 1.10 -14.79 -0.66
CA LEU A 229 2.41 -15.26 -1.10
C LEU A 229 3.31 -14.12 -1.57
N TRP A 230 2.76 -13.17 -2.33
CA TRP A 230 3.50 -11.98 -2.77
C TRP A 230 3.88 -11.08 -1.60
N PHE A 231 3.00 -10.90 -0.61
CA PHE A 231 3.30 -10.16 0.60
C PHE A 231 4.49 -10.80 1.36
N ALA A 232 4.43 -12.10 1.59
CA ALA A 232 5.52 -12.83 2.25
C ALA A 232 6.82 -12.80 1.43
N SER A 233 6.74 -12.99 0.12
CA SER A 233 7.90 -12.93 -0.79
C SER A 233 8.54 -11.55 -0.82
N ALA A 234 7.75 -10.47 -0.78
CA ALA A 234 8.27 -9.10 -0.71
C ALA A 234 9.04 -8.88 0.60
N TYR A 235 8.54 -9.39 1.72
CA TYR A 235 9.22 -9.30 3.01
C TYR A 235 10.57 -10.04 3.00
N VAL A 236 10.61 -11.27 2.49
CA VAL A 236 11.86 -12.04 2.32
C VAL A 236 12.82 -11.33 1.38
N PHE A 237 12.32 -10.79 0.26
CA PHE A 237 13.13 -10.03 -0.70
C PHE A 237 13.76 -8.80 -0.06
N ILE A 238 13.00 -8.02 0.71
CA ILE A 238 13.52 -6.84 1.43
C ILE A 238 14.64 -7.27 2.38
N ILE A 239 14.44 -8.30 3.19
CA ILE A 239 15.45 -8.78 4.14
C ILE A 239 16.72 -9.19 3.41
N VAL A 240 16.61 -10.05 2.39
CA VAL A 240 17.77 -10.54 1.61
C VAL A 240 18.47 -9.39 0.87
N PHE A 241 17.70 -8.46 0.30
CA PHE A 241 18.28 -7.30 -0.38
C PHE A 241 19.04 -6.40 0.58
N LEU A 242 18.45 -6.07 1.73
CA LEU A 242 19.10 -5.22 2.74
C LEU A 242 20.34 -5.89 3.34
N THR A 243 20.32 -7.20 3.58
CA THR A 243 21.52 -7.91 4.06
C THR A 243 22.64 -7.89 3.02
N ILE A 244 22.33 -8.10 1.74
CA ILE A 244 23.32 -8.00 0.66
C ILE A 244 23.89 -6.58 0.56
N VAL A 245 23.04 -5.55 0.61
CA VAL A 245 23.48 -4.14 0.58
C VAL A 245 24.41 -3.86 1.75
N LEU A 246 24.05 -4.30 2.96
CA LEU A 246 24.85 -4.09 4.15
C LEU A 246 26.21 -4.80 4.04
N LEU A 247 26.25 -6.03 3.52
CA LEU A 247 27.50 -6.74 3.23
C LEU A 247 28.37 -6.00 2.21
N VAL A 248 27.78 -5.46 1.15
CA VAL A 248 28.51 -4.69 0.13
C VAL A 248 29.08 -3.41 0.72
N VAL A 249 28.30 -2.69 1.54
CA VAL A 249 28.76 -1.48 2.25
C VAL A 249 29.92 -1.82 3.18
N ILE A 250 29.87 -2.94 3.90
CA ILE A 250 30.97 -3.39 4.77
C ILE A 250 32.22 -3.73 3.94
N LEU A 251 32.08 -4.48 2.84
CA LEU A 251 33.21 -4.87 1.99
C LEU A 251 33.90 -3.67 1.35
N ILE A 252 33.12 -2.71 0.85
CA ILE A 252 33.65 -1.46 0.26
C ILE A 252 34.29 -0.60 1.34
N GLY A 253 33.64 -0.45 2.50
CA GLY A 253 34.18 0.30 3.62
C GLY A 253 35.50 -0.26 4.13
N ALA A 254 35.63 -1.59 4.21
CA ALA A 254 36.88 -2.24 4.59
C ALA A 254 37.98 -2.06 3.54
N LYS A 255 37.63 -2.10 2.24
CA LYS A 255 38.60 -1.92 1.14
C LYS A 255 39.14 -0.49 1.05
N LEU A 256 38.37 0.49 1.52
CA LEU A 256 38.73 1.91 1.51
C LEU A 256 39.33 2.38 2.85
N ASP A 257 39.68 1.46 3.75
CA ASP A 257 40.15 1.72 5.13
C ASP A 257 39.19 2.57 5.98
N PHE A 258 37.91 2.65 5.59
CA PHE A 258 36.86 3.31 6.38
C PHE A 258 36.30 2.39 7.47
N ILE A 259 36.44 1.05 7.33
CA ILE A 259 36.02 0.05 8.33
C ILE A 259 37.20 -0.81 8.74
N ASP A 260 37.54 -0.76 10.03
CA ASP A 260 38.43 -1.75 10.62
C ASP A 260 37.64 -3.03 10.92
N LEU A 261 37.90 -4.07 10.12
CA LEU A 261 37.28 -5.39 10.26
C LEU A 261 37.52 -6.02 11.64
N HIS A 262 38.66 -5.74 12.28
CA HIS A 262 39.00 -6.27 13.59
C HIS A 262 38.16 -5.63 14.70
N ILE A 263 37.86 -4.33 14.58
CA ILE A 263 36.94 -3.62 15.48
C ILE A 263 35.50 -4.10 15.28
N LEU A 264 35.07 -4.28 14.02
CA LEU A 264 33.74 -4.80 13.70
C LEU A 264 33.51 -6.21 14.26
N GLN A 265 34.49 -7.10 14.10
CA GLN A 265 34.41 -8.47 14.61
C GLN A 265 34.39 -8.52 16.15
N LYS A 266 35.11 -7.60 16.81
CA LYS A 266 35.09 -7.46 18.26
C LYS A 266 33.74 -6.92 18.78
N ALA A 267 33.08 -6.04 18.03
CA ALA A 267 31.74 -5.54 18.35
C ALA A 267 30.67 -6.64 18.18
N LEU A 268 30.71 -7.39 17.07
CA LEU A 268 29.82 -8.53 16.83
C LEU A 268 29.94 -9.62 17.91
N ASN A 269 31.17 -9.93 18.35
CA ASN A 269 31.41 -10.93 19.39
C ASN A 269 31.05 -10.46 20.81
N LYS A 270 30.88 -9.16 21.03
CA LYS A 270 30.45 -8.60 22.34
C LYS A 270 28.93 -8.60 22.52
N GLY A 271 28.17 -8.75 21.44
CA GLY A 271 26.71 -8.75 21.44
C GLY A 271 26.06 -10.14 21.51
N ASN A 272 26.85 -11.21 21.66
CA ASN A 272 26.40 -12.58 21.90
C ASN A 272 26.57 -12.95 23.38
#